data_AF-A0A0B4G6N0-F1
#
_entry.id   AF-A0A0B4G6N0-F1
#
_cell.length_a   1.000
_cell.length_b   1.000
_cell.length_c   1.000
_cell.angle_alpha   90.00
_cell.angle_beta   90.00
_cell.angle_gamma   90.00
#
_symmetry.space_group_name_H-M   'P 1'
#
loop_
_entity.id
_entity.type
_entity.pdbx_description
1 polymer ?
#
loop_
_entity_poly.entity_id
_entity_poly.type
_entity_poly.pdbx_seq_one_letter_code
_entity_poly.pdbx_strand_id
1 'polypeptide(L)'
;MAASTTGKQHPLPSSKPGSEPLIPRAADVFGQEDHHDIKYKRLSWPLVAVLMIAEIVSNGMLSLPSSLAVVGMVPGLIIIVFLGIFATYTSRLLVDFKLRHPEVHTMGDAGYIMFGPLGRDMMAFGTCCFSIFASGGQMLAGQIALASLSDNKLCLMLYTGIFAVPTLLFSLPRTFHGLSWISIASVLSIFVAGVVAMAAAGISPDPSRSVQVAVPSNFYTAFISITNPVFSFAGHFM
;
A
#
# COMPACT_ATOMS: atom_id res chain seq x y z
N MET A 1 -8.99 -27.92 82.02
CA MET A 1 -8.55 -26.56 81.68
C MET A 1 -8.50 -26.46 80.17
N ALA A 2 -9.47 -25.73 79.58
CA ALA A 2 -9.58 -25.26 78.17
C ALA A 2 -9.46 -26.28 77.00
N ALA A 3 -10.15 -26.19 75.87
CA ALA A 3 -11.36 -25.50 75.42
C ALA A 3 -11.74 -26.14 74.06
N SER A 4 -13.03 -26.21 73.77
CA SER A 4 -13.65 -26.70 72.54
C SER A 4 -13.57 -25.65 71.41
N THR A 5 -13.32 -26.05 70.15
CA THR A 5 -13.81 -25.36 68.94
C THR A 5 -13.83 -26.25 67.69
N THR A 6 -15.02 -26.76 67.40
CA THR A 6 -15.77 -26.83 66.13
C THR A 6 -15.06 -26.51 64.82
N GLY A 7 -15.19 -27.44 63.85
CA GLY A 7 -14.73 -27.28 62.48
C GLY A 7 -15.53 -26.32 61.59
N LYS A 8 -14.94 -26.00 60.44
CA LYS A 8 -15.60 -25.58 59.19
C LYS A 8 -14.68 -25.94 58.02
N GLN A 9 -15.18 -26.81 57.14
CA GLN A 9 -14.65 -27.05 55.80
C GLN A 9 -14.78 -25.76 54.98
N HIS A 10 -13.71 -25.37 54.27
CA HIS A 10 -13.76 -24.35 53.23
C HIS A 10 -13.37 -24.98 51.90
N PRO A 11 -14.19 -24.85 50.83
CA PRO A 11 -14.03 -25.61 49.60
C PRO A 11 -12.90 -25.08 48.72
N LEU A 12 -12.22 -26.00 48.03
CA LEU A 12 -11.27 -25.73 46.94
C LEU A 12 -11.95 -24.94 45.81
N PRO A 13 -11.40 -23.82 45.33
CA PRO A 13 -11.90 -23.18 44.13
C PRO A 13 -11.52 -24.00 42.89
N SER A 14 -12.55 -24.68 42.38
CA SER A 14 -12.82 -25.05 40.98
C SER A 14 -11.71 -24.75 39.96
N SER A 15 -11.21 -25.84 39.38
CA SER A 15 -10.46 -25.90 38.12
C SER A 15 -11.16 -25.11 37.01
N LYS A 16 -10.54 -24.00 36.56
CA LYS A 16 -10.83 -23.44 35.24
C LYS A 16 -10.03 -24.22 34.19
N PRO A 17 -10.67 -24.83 33.18
CA PRO A 17 -9.98 -25.52 32.10
C PRO A 17 -9.47 -24.49 31.09
N GLY A 18 -8.21 -24.62 30.66
CA GLY A 18 -7.67 -23.85 29.54
C GLY A 18 -6.47 -22.96 29.88
N SER A 19 -5.54 -23.40 30.74
CA SER A 19 -4.16 -22.93 30.63
C SER A 19 -3.52 -23.65 29.45
N GLU A 20 -3.74 -23.08 28.26
CA GLU A 20 -2.99 -23.47 27.06
C GLU A 20 -1.49 -23.27 27.38
N PRO A 21 -0.63 -24.28 27.13
CA PRO A 21 0.77 -24.19 27.50
C PRO A 21 1.39 -22.96 26.85
N LEU A 22 2.15 -22.20 27.65
CA LEU A 22 2.97 -21.07 27.22
C LEU A 22 4.03 -21.57 26.24
N ILE A 23 3.62 -21.79 24.99
CA ILE A 23 4.55 -21.71 23.86
C ILE A 23 5.04 -20.26 23.92
N PRO A 24 6.34 -19.99 24.05
CA PRO A 24 6.85 -18.66 23.85
C PRO A 24 6.46 -18.30 22.42
N ARG A 25 5.39 -17.50 22.24
CA ARG A 25 5.10 -16.88 20.96
C ARG A 25 6.37 -16.12 20.62
N ALA A 26 7.09 -16.63 19.64
CA ALA A 26 8.37 -16.10 19.20
C ALA A 26 8.29 -14.57 19.15
N ALA A 27 9.05 -13.91 20.03
CA ALA A 27 9.36 -12.49 20.07
C ALA A 27 8.39 -11.57 19.32
N ASP A 28 7.17 -11.42 19.84
CA ASP A 28 6.24 -10.42 19.34
C ASP A 28 6.69 -9.03 19.81
N VAL A 29 7.20 -8.24 18.87
CA VAL A 29 7.90 -6.96 19.11
C VAL A 29 6.98 -5.90 19.73
N PHE A 30 5.66 -6.08 19.64
CA PHE A 30 4.66 -5.18 20.22
C PHE A 30 4.21 -5.53 21.65
N GLY A 31 4.59 -6.72 22.17
CA GLY A 31 4.22 -7.15 23.53
C GLY A 31 2.70 -7.20 23.79
N GLN A 32 2.31 -7.26 25.08
CA GLN A 32 0.90 -7.14 25.47
C GLN A 32 0.47 -5.66 25.48
N GLU A 33 -0.37 -5.27 24.52
CA GLU A 33 -0.84 -3.88 24.32
C GLU A 33 -2.04 -3.49 25.22
N ASP A 34 -2.32 -4.23 26.29
CA ASP A 34 -3.53 -4.04 27.11
C ASP A 34 -3.58 -2.68 27.83
N HIS A 35 -2.42 -2.05 28.08
CA HIS A 35 -2.27 -0.77 28.80
C HIS A 35 -1.70 0.38 27.95
N HIS A 36 -1.57 0.23 26.62
CA HIS A 36 -1.06 1.29 25.74
C HIS A 36 -2.19 2.10 25.08
N ASP A 37 -2.02 3.43 25.03
CA ASP A 37 -2.97 4.38 24.43
C ASP A 37 -3.08 4.23 22.90
N ILE A 38 -2.00 3.72 22.27
CA ILE A 38 -1.95 3.35 20.85
C ILE A 38 -1.79 1.83 20.77
N LYS A 39 -2.84 1.15 20.29
CA LYS A 39 -2.83 -0.30 19.99
C LYS A 39 -2.51 -0.52 18.53
N TYR A 40 -1.34 -1.07 18.22
CA TYR A 40 -0.87 -1.31 16.86
C TYR A 40 -1.52 -2.57 16.24
N LYS A 41 -1.98 -3.54 17.06
CA LYS A 41 -2.69 -4.75 16.60
C LYS A 41 -4.19 -4.57 16.36
N ARG A 42 -4.58 -3.47 15.70
CA ARG A 42 -5.99 -3.22 15.33
C ARG A 42 -6.27 -3.39 13.84
N LEU A 43 -5.23 -3.61 13.03
CA LEU A 43 -5.35 -3.76 11.59
C LEU A 43 -5.61 -5.23 11.23
N SER A 44 -6.80 -5.52 10.70
CA SER A 44 -7.12 -6.84 10.19
C SER A 44 -6.52 -7.02 8.78
N TRP A 45 -6.13 -8.24 8.43
CA TRP A 45 -5.63 -8.56 7.08
C TRP A 45 -6.48 -8.00 5.92
N PRO A 46 -7.84 -8.04 5.94
CA PRO A 46 -8.62 -7.46 4.85
C PRO A 46 -8.49 -5.93 4.77
N LEU A 47 -8.35 -5.23 5.91
CA LEU A 47 -8.14 -3.78 5.89
C LEU A 47 -6.79 -3.41 5.27
N VAL A 48 -5.73 -4.18 5.58
CA VAL A 48 -4.41 -4.03 4.92
C VAL A 48 -4.52 -4.27 3.43
N ALA A 49 -5.21 -5.35 3.03
CA ALA A 49 -5.38 -5.68 1.62
C ALA A 49 -6.06 -4.55 0.85
N VAL A 50 -7.10 -3.93 1.41
CA VAL A 50 -7.78 -2.79 0.78
C VAL A 50 -6.86 -1.58 0.67
N LEU A 51 -6.05 -1.28 1.68
CA LEU A 51 -5.08 -0.18 1.64
C LEU A 51 -4.06 -0.38 0.52
N MET A 52 -3.51 -1.59 0.40
CA MET A 52 -2.56 -1.94 -0.66
C MET A 52 -3.18 -1.86 -2.05
N ILE A 53 -4.41 -2.36 -2.20
CA ILE A 53 -5.16 -2.27 -3.46
C ILE A 53 -5.41 -0.80 -3.81
N ALA A 54 -5.75 0.05 -2.85
CA ALA A 54 -5.98 1.47 -3.09
C ALA A 54 -4.75 2.15 -3.71
N GLU A 55 -3.58 1.93 -3.12
CA GLU A 55 -2.33 2.51 -3.61
C GLU A 55 -1.95 1.99 -5.01
N ILE A 56 -2.01 0.66 -5.21
CA ILE A 56 -1.67 0.03 -6.50
C ILE A 56 -2.63 0.48 -7.61
N VAL A 57 -3.94 0.46 -7.34
CA VAL A 57 -4.95 0.85 -8.33
C VAL A 57 -4.84 2.34 -8.67
N SER A 58 -4.65 3.20 -7.67
CA SER A 58 -4.45 4.65 -7.87
C SER A 58 -3.28 4.93 -8.82
N ASN A 59 -2.10 4.38 -8.51
CA ASN A 59 -0.91 4.58 -9.32
C ASN A 59 -1.03 3.91 -10.70
N GLY A 60 -1.74 2.77 -10.80
CA GLY A 60 -1.98 2.06 -12.05
C GLY A 60 -2.91 2.79 -13.00
N MET A 61 -4.02 3.34 -12.52
CA MET A 61 -5.02 3.99 -13.38
C MET A 61 -4.47 5.21 -14.11
N LEU A 62 -3.51 5.92 -13.52
CA LEU A 62 -2.90 7.11 -14.12
C LEU A 62 -1.78 6.76 -15.11
N SER A 63 -0.98 5.72 -14.81
CA SER A 63 0.23 5.40 -15.56
C SER A 63 -0.04 4.49 -16.77
N LEU A 64 -0.97 3.54 -16.63
CA LEU A 64 -1.22 2.51 -17.65
C LEU A 64 -1.80 3.09 -18.94
N PRO A 65 -2.80 4.00 -18.92
CA PRO A 65 -3.35 4.56 -20.16
C PRO A 65 -2.32 5.35 -20.96
N SER A 66 -1.48 6.14 -20.27
CA SER A 66 -0.39 6.91 -20.89
C SER A 66 0.62 5.98 -21.57
N SER A 67 0.95 4.87 -20.91
CA SER A 67 1.96 3.94 -21.40
C SER A 67 1.46 3.09 -22.57
N LEU A 68 0.19 2.68 -22.53
CA LEU A 68 -0.48 1.99 -23.64
C LEU A 68 -0.60 2.89 -24.87
N ALA A 69 -0.79 4.20 -24.70
CA ALA A 69 -0.84 5.14 -25.81
C ALA A 69 0.49 5.26 -26.57
N VAL A 70 1.62 5.05 -25.90
CA VAL A 70 2.97 5.17 -26.49
C VAL A 70 3.46 3.85 -27.10
N VAL A 71 3.23 2.74 -26.41
CA VAL A 71 3.80 1.43 -26.78
C VAL A 71 2.82 0.63 -27.66
N GLY A 72 1.51 0.88 -27.54
CA GLY A 72 0.45 0.13 -28.22
C GLY A 72 -0.16 -0.98 -27.36
N MET A 73 -1.34 -1.45 -27.77
CA MET A 73 -2.16 -2.35 -26.95
C MET A 73 -1.53 -3.73 -26.72
N VAL A 74 -0.99 -4.36 -27.77
CA VAL A 74 -0.43 -5.71 -27.68
C VAL A 74 0.84 -5.74 -26.81
N PRO A 75 1.89 -4.96 -27.11
CA PRO A 75 3.09 -4.96 -26.28
C PRO A 75 2.83 -4.48 -24.84
N GLY A 76 1.93 -3.51 -24.64
CA GLY A 76 1.57 -3.07 -23.30
C GLY A 76 0.84 -4.15 -22.48
N LEU A 77 -0.08 -4.91 -23.09
CA LEU A 77 -0.76 -6.02 -22.42
C LEU A 77 0.22 -7.13 -22.01
N ILE A 78 1.17 -7.49 -22.89
CA ILE A 78 2.20 -8.49 -22.58
C ILE A 78 3.03 -8.05 -21.37
N ILE A 79 3.41 -6.77 -21.31
CA ILE A 79 4.18 -6.21 -20.19
C ILE A 79 3.36 -6.20 -18.91
N ILE A 80 2.08 -5.83 -18.96
CA ILE A 80 1.18 -5.85 -17.79
C ILE A 80 1.07 -7.27 -17.21
N VAL A 81 0.87 -8.26 -18.07
CA VAL A 81 0.78 -9.68 -17.64
C VAL A 81 2.11 -10.14 -17.05
N PHE A 82 3.24 -9.82 -17.70
CA PHE A 82 4.57 -10.16 -17.21
C PHE A 82 4.86 -9.54 -15.84
N LEU A 83 4.59 -8.24 -15.67
CA LEU A 83 4.77 -7.53 -14.40
C LEU A 83 3.83 -8.03 -13.31
N GLY A 84 2.60 -8.42 -13.65
CA GLY A 84 1.66 -9.03 -12.71
C GLY A 84 2.16 -10.39 -12.18
N ILE A 85 2.69 -11.25 -13.06
CA ILE A 85 3.30 -12.53 -12.66
C ILE A 85 4.53 -12.28 -11.80
N PHE A 86 5.39 -11.35 -12.21
CA PHE A 86 6.60 -10.99 -11.47
C PHE A 86 6.28 -10.44 -10.07
N ALA A 87 5.32 -9.52 -9.96
CA ALA A 87 4.86 -8.97 -8.68
C ALA A 87 4.25 -10.04 -7.76
N THR A 88 3.55 -11.02 -8.33
CA THR A 88 3.01 -12.15 -7.56
C THR A 88 4.14 -13.03 -7.03
N TYR A 89 5.17 -13.28 -7.85
CA TYR A 89 6.34 -14.06 -7.45
C TYR A 89 7.12 -13.37 -6.33
N THR A 90 7.41 -12.07 -6.45
CA THR A 90 8.09 -11.31 -5.40
C THR A 90 7.25 -11.27 -4.12
N SER A 91 5.94 -11.06 -4.21
CA SER A 91 5.04 -11.09 -3.05
C SER A 91 5.10 -12.42 -2.30
N ARG A 92 5.17 -13.56 -3.01
CA ARG A 92 5.34 -14.87 -2.36
C ARG A 92 6.68 -14.97 -1.62
N LEU A 93 7.77 -14.51 -2.22
CA LEU A 93 9.07 -14.49 -1.56
C LEU A 93 9.05 -13.65 -0.28
N LEU A 94 8.39 -12.49 -0.30
CA LEU A 94 8.23 -11.63 0.87
C LEU A 94 7.44 -12.33 1.98
N VAL A 95 6.34 -13.00 1.63
CA VAL A 95 5.52 -13.77 2.58
C VAL A 95 6.34 -14.90 3.21
N ASP A 96 7.04 -15.69 2.40
CA ASP A 96 7.87 -16.80 2.88
C ASP A 96 9.03 -16.32 3.76
N PHE A 97 9.59 -15.14 3.48
CA PHE A 97 10.62 -14.51 4.31
C PHE A 97 10.04 -14.06 5.66
N LYS A 98 8.87 -13.40 5.66
CA LYS A 98 8.20 -12.95 6.88
C LYS A 98 7.73 -14.11 7.77
N LEU A 99 7.32 -15.23 7.18
CA LEU A 99 6.97 -16.45 7.94
C LEU A 99 8.18 -17.11 8.59
N ARG A 100 9.37 -17.02 7.97
CA ARG A 100 10.63 -17.56 8.51
C ARG A 100 11.31 -16.63 9.52
N HIS A 101 11.09 -15.32 9.40
CA HIS A 101 11.66 -14.28 10.27
C HIS A 101 10.56 -13.37 10.82
N PRO A 102 9.76 -13.85 11.79
CA PRO A 102 8.67 -13.06 12.38
C PRO A 102 9.16 -11.77 13.04
N GLU A 103 10.41 -11.72 13.51
CA GLU A 103 11.07 -10.57 14.14
C GLU A 103 11.27 -9.34 13.24
N VAL A 104 11.16 -9.49 11.91
CA VAL A 104 11.40 -8.41 10.94
C VAL A 104 10.17 -7.53 10.78
N HIS A 105 10.24 -6.25 11.14
CA HIS A 105 9.12 -5.30 10.97
C HIS A 105 9.32 -4.31 9.83
N THR A 106 10.55 -4.01 9.47
CA THR A 106 10.87 -3.06 8.41
C THR A 106 11.67 -3.74 7.30
N MET A 107 11.60 -3.18 6.08
CA MET A 107 12.45 -3.61 4.98
C MET A 107 13.95 -3.43 5.29
N GLY A 108 14.29 -2.46 6.16
CA GLY A 108 15.64 -2.30 6.70
C GLY A 108 16.09 -3.51 7.51
N ASP A 109 15.23 -4.05 8.39
CA ASP A 109 15.57 -5.24 9.19
C ASP A 109 15.69 -6.49 8.31
N ALA A 110 14.88 -6.60 7.24
CA ALA A 110 15.06 -7.63 6.23
C ALA A 110 16.43 -7.51 5.54
N GLY A 111 16.84 -6.28 5.21
CA GLY A 111 18.16 -5.96 4.67
C GLY A 111 19.31 -6.34 5.61
N TYR A 112 19.11 -6.20 6.93
CA TYR A 112 20.09 -6.61 7.94
C TYR A 112 20.35 -8.11 7.91
N ILE A 113 19.30 -8.93 7.78
CA ILE A 113 19.42 -10.39 7.74
C ILE A 113 20.08 -10.87 6.44
N MET A 114 19.81 -10.20 5.31
CA MET A 114 20.33 -10.62 4.00
C MET A 114 21.78 -10.19 3.76
N PHE A 115 22.16 -8.96 4.10
CA PHE A 115 23.46 -8.37 3.74
C PHE A 115 24.18 -7.72 4.93
N GLY A 116 23.74 -7.99 6.17
CA GLY A 116 24.34 -7.43 7.37
C GLY A 116 24.09 -5.92 7.53
N PRO A 117 24.94 -5.19 8.27
CA PRO A 117 24.70 -3.79 8.61
C PRO A 117 24.60 -2.86 7.40
N LEU A 118 25.37 -3.11 6.34
CA LEU A 118 25.32 -2.29 5.13
C LEU A 118 23.99 -2.48 4.37
N GLY A 119 23.43 -3.69 4.37
CA GLY A 119 22.12 -3.98 3.79
C GLY A 119 20.97 -3.28 4.49
N ARG A 120 21.08 -3.12 5.81
CA ARG A 120 20.08 -2.44 6.64
C ARG A 120 19.90 -0.99 6.22
N ASP A 121 21.01 -0.26 6.17
CA ASP A 121 21.00 1.17 5.88
C ASP A 121 20.56 1.43 4.44
N MET A 122 21.03 0.61 3.49
CA MET A 122 20.66 0.76 2.07
C MET A 122 19.17 0.47 1.83
N MET A 123 18.62 -0.60 2.41
CA MET A 123 17.20 -0.94 2.24
C MET A 123 16.29 0.05 2.98
N ALA A 124 16.65 0.47 4.20
CA ALA A 124 15.89 1.48 4.94
C ALA A 124 15.87 2.83 4.21
N PHE A 125 17.03 3.26 3.72
CA PHE A 125 17.13 4.48 2.89
C PHE A 125 16.32 4.35 1.60
N GLY A 126 16.42 3.21 0.91
CA GLY A 126 15.67 2.93 -0.32
C GLY A 126 14.16 3.02 -0.13
N THR A 127 13.61 2.38 0.92
CA THR A 127 12.17 2.48 1.25
C THR A 127 11.77 3.91 1.58
N CYS A 128 12.58 4.64 2.35
CA CYS A 128 12.30 6.04 2.69
C CYS A 128 12.27 6.95 1.45
N CYS A 129 13.30 6.84 0.59
CA CYS A 129 13.35 7.58 -0.67
C CYS A 129 12.18 7.25 -1.57
N PHE A 130 11.85 5.96 -1.74
CA PHE A 130 10.72 5.52 -2.53
C PHE A 130 9.41 6.12 -2.01
N SER A 131 9.18 6.12 -0.70
CA SER A 131 7.99 6.74 -0.10
C SER A 131 7.92 8.25 -0.35
N ILE A 132 9.01 8.99 -0.19
CA ILE A 132 9.03 10.44 -0.41
C ILE A 132 8.75 10.77 -1.88
N PHE A 133 9.42 10.09 -2.81
CA PHE A 133 9.23 10.32 -4.24
C PHE A 133 7.86 9.87 -4.74
N ALA A 134 7.34 8.74 -4.22
CA ALA A 134 5.99 8.27 -4.53
C ALA A 134 4.93 9.28 -4.07
N SER A 135 5.02 9.78 -2.84
CA SER A 135 4.14 10.85 -2.33
C SER A 135 4.24 12.12 -3.17
N GLY A 136 5.45 12.52 -3.56
CA GLY A 136 5.66 13.65 -4.47
C GLY A 136 4.99 13.46 -5.84
N GLY A 137 5.04 12.24 -6.39
CA GLY A 137 4.38 11.86 -7.63
C GLY A 137 2.86 12.00 -7.56
N GLN A 138 2.25 11.59 -6.44
CA GLN A 138 0.81 11.78 -6.25
C GLN A 138 0.42 13.26 -6.13
N MET A 139 1.25 14.09 -5.50
CA MET A 139 1.06 15.54 -5.46
C MET A 139 1.14 16.17 -6.86
N LEU A 140 2.06 15.71 -7.70
CA LEU A 140 2.16 16.15 -9.09
C LEU A 140 0.93 15.73 -9.92
N ALA A 141 0.42 14.52 -9.72
CA ALA A 141 -0.82 14.08 -10.35
C ALA A 141 -2.02 14.97 -9.94
N GLY A 142 -2.13 15.30 -8.65
CA GLY A 142 -3.14 16.24 -8.14
C GLY A 142 -3.00 17.63 -8.77
N GLN A 143 -1.78 18.14 -8.91
CA GLN A 143 -1.51 19.41 -9.60
C GLN A 143 -2.04 19.41 -11.03
N ILE A 144 -1.76 18.35 -11.81
CA ILE A 144 -2.19 18.24 -13.21
C ILE A 144 -3.72 18.18 -13.29
N ALA A 145 -4.37 17.45 -12.37
CA ALA A 145 -5.82 17.37 -12.31
C ALA A 145 -6.47 18.76 -12.03
N LEU A 146 -5.96 19.50 -11.04
CA LEU A 146 -6.46 20.84 -10.73
C LEU A 146 -6.20 21.83 -11.87
N ALA A 147 -5.03 21.74 -12.51
CA ALA A 147 -4.67 22.58 -13.64
C ALA A 147 -5.60 22.34 -14.84
N SER A 148 -5.96 21.08 -15.10
CA SER A 148 -6.92 20.71 -16.16
C SER A 148 -8.36 21.16 -15.85
N LEU A 149 -8.77 21.19 -14.58
CA LEU A 149 -10.12 21.62 -14.18
C LEU A 149 -10.27 23.14 -14.20
N SER A 150 -9.17 23.87 -14.01
CA SER A 150 -9.14 25.33 -13.91
C SER A 150 -8.64 26.01 -15.19
N ASP A 151 -8.51 25.30 -16.31
CA ASP A 151 -7.99 25.80 -17.59
C ASP A 151 -6.65 26.55 -17.48
N ASN A 152 -5.72 26.05 -16.65
CA ASN A 152 -4.39 26.63 -16.45
C ASN A 152 -4.36 28.13 -16.09
N LYS A 153 -5.39 28.63 -15.38
CA LYS A 153 -5.48 30.05 -15.01
C LYS A 153 -4.45 30.50 -13.96
N LEU A 154 -3.91 29.59 -13.16
CA LEU A 154 -2.91 29.87 -12.12
C LEU A 154 -1.58 29.16 -12.40
N CYS A 155 -0.54 29.59 -11.67
CA CYS A 155 0.76 28.92 -11.69
C CYS A 155 0.65 27.51 -11.08
N LEU A 156 1.31 26.54 -11.72
CA LEU A 156 1.35 25.13 -11.30
C LEU A 156 1.77 24.95 -9.83
N MET A 157 2.73 25.76 -9.37
CA MET A 157 3.18 25.75 -7.98
C MET A 157 2.04 26.05 -6.99
N LEU A 158 1.11 26.93 -7.36
CA LEU A 158 -0.05 27.27 -6.52
C LEU A 158 -1.04 26.10 -6.45
N TYR A 159 -1.28 25.39 -7.57
CA TYR A 159 -2.13 24.21 -7.58
C TYR A 159 -1.57 23.09 -6.69
N THR A 160 -0.25 22.87 -6.71
CA THR A 160 0.39 21.92 -5.78
C THR A 160 0.20 22.36 -4.32
N GLY A 161 0.35 23.65 -4.01
CA GLY A 161 0.12 24.17 -2.67
C GLY A 161 -1.33 23.95 -2.19
N ILE A 162 -2.32 24.23 -3.05
CA ILE A 162 -3.74 24.03 -2.75
C ILE A 162 -4.06 22.56 -2.50
N PHE A 163 -3.47 21.65 -3.29
CA PHE A 163 -3.68 20.20 -3.12
C PHE A 163 -2.93 19.64 -1.90
N ALA A 164 -1.78 20.21 -1.54
CA ALA A 164 -1.00 19.78 -0.37
C ALA A 164 -1.72 20.05 0.96
N VAL A 165 -2.52 21.13 1.07
CA VAL A 165 -3.25 21.47 2.30
C VAL A 165 -4.23 20.36 2.75
N PRO A 166 -5.19 19.90 1.93
CA PRO A 166 -6.07 18.80 2.31
C PRO A 166 -5.29 17.50 2.50
N THR A 167 -4.30 17.19 1.66
CA THR A 167 -3.48 15.98 1.84
C THR A 167 -2.74 15.98 3.18
N LEU A 168 -2.19 17.12 3.60
CA LEU A 168 -1.55 17.26 4.91
C LEU A 168 -2.56 17.03 6.04
N LEU A 169 -3.75 17.64 5.96
CA LEU A 169 -4.81 17.47 6.96
C LEU A 169 -5.26 16.01 7.08
N PHE A 170 -5.46 15.31 5.95
CA PHE A 170 -5.82 13.89 5.94
C PHE A 170 -4.66 12.97 6.30
N SER A 171 -3.41 13.45 6.28
CA SER A 171 -2.22 12.71 6.73
C SER A 171 -1.94 12.84 8.22
N LEU A 172 -2.54 13.81 8.93
CA LEU A 172 -2.42 13.96 10.38
C LEU A 172 -2.98 12.81 11.25
N PRO A 173 -4.10 12.12 10.91
CA PRO A 173 -4.57 11.01 11.72
C PRO A 173 -3.52 9.90 11.81
N ARG A 174 -2.88 9.81 12.98
CA ARG A 174 -1.76 8.90 13.27
C ARG A 174 -2.17 7.43 13.42
N THR A 175 -3.46 7.10 13.32
CA THR A 175 -3.98 5.74 13.54
C THR A 175 -4.44 5.08 12.24
N PHE A 176 -3.77 3.98 11.87
CA PHE A 176 -4.07 3.18 10.67
C PHE A 176 -5.53 2.66 10.61
N HIS A 177 -6.17 2.47 11.77
CA HIS A 177 -7.57 2.04 11.83
C HIS A 177 -8.53 3.09 11.22
N GLY A 178 -8.31 4.38 11.47
CA GLY A 178 -9.12 5.44 10.87
C GLY A 178 -8.90 5.57 9.37
N LEU A 179 -7.63 5.43 8.94
CA LEU A 179 -7.25 5.48 7.53
C LEU A 179 -7.85 4.33 6.70
N SER A 180 -8.00 3.15 7.30
CA SER A 180 -8.56 1.98 6.61
C SER A 180 -10.00 2.21 6.12
N TRP A 181 -10.83 2.92 6.89
CA TRP A 181 -12.21 3.24 6.49
C TRP A 181 -12.26 4.25 5.35
N ILE A 182 -11.41 5.28 5.42
CA ILE A 182 -11.26 6.29 4.36
C ILE A 182 -10.76 5.63 3.06
N SER A 183 -9.87 4.64 3.18
CA SER A 183 -9.34 3.90 2.03
C SER A 183 -10.43 3.14 1.26
N ILE A 184 -11.41 2.55 1.96
CA ILE A 184 -12.53 1.88 1.29
C ILE A 184 -13.30 2.88 0.41
N ALA A 185 -13.58 4.07 0.95
CA ALA A 185 -14.26 5.12 0.20
C ALA A 185 -13.41 5.61 -0.99
N SER A 186 -12.08 5.70 -0.83
CA SER A 186 -11.15 6.06 -1.91
C SER A 186 -11.17 5.04 -3.05
N VAL A 187 -11.02 3.75 -2.75
CA VAL A 187 -11.05 2.68 -3.76
C VAL A 187 -12.36 2.71 -4.55
N LEU A 188 -13.49 2.87 -3.85
CA LEU A 188 -14.78 2.95 -4.51
C LEU A 188 -14.88 4.17 -5.43
N SER A 189 -14.39 5.34 -4.98
CA SER A 189 -14.35 6.57 -5.78
C SER A 189 -13.52 6.41 -7.05
N ILE A 190 -12.31 5.86 -6.92
CA ILE A 190 -11.40 5.57 -8.04
C ILE A 190 -12.05 4.59 -9.02
N PHE A 191 -12.67 3.52 -8.52
CA PHE A 191 -13.37 2.55 -9.35
C PHE A 191 -14.51 3.20 -10.15
N VAL A 192 -15.37 3.99 -9.49
CA VAL A 192 -16.47 4.70 -10.16
C VAL A 192 -15.93 5.69 -11.20
N ALA A 193 -14.89 6.46 -10.87
CA ALA A 193 -14.25 7.39 -11.79
C ALA A 193 -13.70 6.67 -13.04
N GLY A 194 -13.06 5.50 -12.85
CA GLY A 194 -12.56 4.67 -13.96
C GLY A 194 -13.69 4.18 -14.88
N VAL A 195 -14.79 3.67 -14.32
CA VAL A 195 -15.95 3.22 -15.11
C VAL A 195 -16.58 4.36 -15.88
N VAL A 196 -16.77 5.53 -15.24
CA VAL A 196 -17.30 6.73 -15.91
C VAL A 196 -16.37 7.20 -17.02
N ALA A 197 -15.05 7.20 -16.80
CA ALA A 197 -14.07 7.59 -17.80
C ALA A 197 -14.09 6.65 -19.02
N MET A 198 -14.19 5.34 -18.80
CA MET A 198 -14.33 4.36 -19.89
C MET A 198 -15.63 4.56 -20.67
N ALA A 199 -16.76 4.78 -19.98
CA ALA A 199 -18.04 5.04 -20.63
C ALA A 199 -18.02 6.34 -21.45
N ALA A 200 -17.44 7.41 -20.90
CA ALA A 200 -17.28 8.70 -21.58
C ALA A 200 -16.40 8.59 -22.83
N ALA A 201 -15.28 7.87 -22.73
CA ALA A 201 -14.40 7.60 -23.87
C ALA A 201 -15.08 6.78 -24.98
N GLY A 202 -16.00 5.88 -24.60
CA GLY A 202 -16.77 5.07 -25.57
C GLY A 202 -17.85 5.86 -26.33
N ILE A 203 -18.46 6.86 -25.70
CA ILE A 203 -19.53 7.67 -26.31
C ILE A 203 -18.97 8.74 -27.25
N SER A 204 -17.84 9.35 -26.89
CA SER A 204 -17.19 10.42 -27.67
C SER A 204 -15.79 10.00 -28.12
N PRO A 205 -15.67 9.06 -29.09
CA PRO A 205 -14.38 8.65 -29.61
C PRO A 205 -13.74 9.82 -30.38
N ASP A 206 -12.52 10.18 -30.00
CA ASP A 206 -11.71 11.16 -30.75
C ASP A 206 -11.33 10.56 -32.12
N PRO A 207 -11.76 11.17 -33.25
CA PRO A 207 -11.47 10.68 -34.60
C PRO A 207 -9.97 10.58 -34.91
N SER A 208 -9.11 11.28 -34.16
CA SER A 208 -7.65 11.30 -34.34
C SER A 208 -6.92 10.20 -33.58
N ARG A 209 -7.58 9.50 -32.64
CA ARG A 209 -6.98 8.45 -31.82
C ARG A 209 -7.61 7.09 -32.13
N SER A 210 -6.99 6.35 -33.04
CA SER A 210 -7.33 4.95 -33.27
C SER A 210 -6.54 4.04 -32.35
N VAL A 211 -7.17 2.93 -31.91
CA VAL A 211 -6.50 1.88 -31.13
C VAL A 211 -5.49 1.19 -32.04
N GLN A 212 -4.22 1.62 -31.99
CA GLN A 212 -3.15 1.01 -32.76
C GLN A 212 -2.64 -0.25 -32.05
N VAL A 213 -2.58 -1.35 -32.81
CA VAL A 213 -2.15 -2.68 -32.33
C VAL A 213 -0.70 -2.65 -31.85
N ALA A 214 0.16 -1.94 -32.60
CA ALA A 214 1.53 -1.63 -32.24
C ALA A 214 1.87 -0.24 -32.79
N VAL A 215 2.35 0.66 -31.93
CA VAL A 215 2.84 1.97 -32.34
C VAL A 215 4.36 1.84 -32.53
N PRO A 216 4.93 2.12 -33.72
CA PRO A 216 6.37 2.13 -33.91
C PRO A 216 6.95 3.31 -33.12
N SER A 217 7.34 3.06 -31.87
CA SER A 217 7.97 4.03 -30.98
C SER A 217 9.48 3.82 -30.93
N ASN A 218 10.23 4.91 -30.75
CA ASN A 218 11.67 4.85 -30.57
C ASN A 218 12.01 4.09 -29.28
N PHE A 219 13.11 3.33 -29.25
CA PHE A 219 13.51 2.52 -28.09
C PHE A 219 13.56 3.34 -26.79
N TYR A 220 14.06 4.58 -26.87
CA TYR A 220 14.11 5.51 -25.75
C TYR A 220 12.71 5.82 -25.18
N THR A 221 11.76 6.17 -26.05
CA THR A 221 10.39 6.52 -25.66
C THR A 221 9.66 5.30 -25.10
N ALA A 222 9.86 4.13 -25.70
CA ALA A 222 9.31 2.87 -25.21
C ALA A 222 9.89 2.52 -23.82
N PHE A 223 11.20 2.65 -23.62
CA PHE A 223 11.85 2.33 -22.34
C PHE A 223 11.35 3.20 -21.19
N ILE A 224 11.25 4.51 -21.39
CA ILE A 224 10.69 5.44 -20.40
C ILE A 224 9.22 5.09 -20.13
N SER A 225 8.45 4.84 -21.19
CA SER A 225 7.05 4.51 -21.05
C SER A 225 6.80 3.21 -20.29
N ILE A 226 7.70 2.22 -20.39
CA ILE A 226 7.57 0.93 -19.68
C ILE A 226 7.90 1.06 -18.19
N THR A 227 8.66 2.10 -17.80
CA THR A 227 9.00 2.35 -16.39
C THR A 227 7.77 2.77 -15.58
N ASN A 228 6.81 3.43 -16.21
CA ASN A 228 5.54 3.87 -15.60
C ASN A 228 4.71 2.67 -15.06
N PRO A 229 4.42 1.61 -15.84
CA PRO A 229 3.79 0.40 -15.34
C PRO A 229 4.57 -0.27 -14.20
N VAL A 230 5.91 -0.32 -14.29
CA VAL A 230 6.75 -0.95 -13.25
C VAL A 230 6.52 -0.26 -11.90
N PHE A 231 6.46 1.07 -11.87
CA PHE A 231 6.13 1.83 -10.67
C PHE A 231 4.74 1.51 -10.10
N SER A 232 3.74 1.30 -10.97
CA SER A 232 2.38 0.95 -10.51
C SER A 232 2.31 -0.43 -9.84
N PHE A 233 3.10 -1.40 -10.31
CA PHE A 233 3.17 -2.74 -9.70
C PHE A 233 4.10 -2.80 -8.47
N ALA A 234 4.88 -1.74 -8.22
CA ALA A 234 5.78 -1.65 -7.08
C ALA A 234 5.05 -1.49 -5.72
N GLY A 235 3.76 -1.10 -5.71
CA GLY A 235 3.03 -0.87 -4.46
C GLY A 235 2.88 -2.09 -3.53
N HIS A 236 3.16 -3.31 -4.01
CA HIS A 236 2.99 -4.55 -3.21
C HIS A 236 4.03 -4.73 -2.07
N PHE A 237 5.12 -3.96 -2.07
CA PHE A 237 6.18 -4.05 -1.06
C PHE A 237 6.19 -2.91 -0.04
N MET A 238 5.33 -1.89 -0.25
CA MET A 238 5.04 -0.85 0.75
C MET A 238 4.10 -1.39 1.82
#